data_AF-A0A8J3G1C8-F1
#
_entry.id   AF-A0A8J3G1C8-F1
#
_cell.length_a   1.000
_cell.length_b   1.000
_cell.length_c   1.000
_cell.angle_alpha   90.00
_cell.angle_beta   90.00
_cell.angle_gamma   90.00
#
_symmetry.space_group_name_H-M   'P 1'
#
loop_
_entity.id
_entity.type
_entity.pdbx_description
1 polymer ?
#
loop_
_entity_poly.entity_id
_entity_poly.type
_entity_poly.pdbx_seq_one_letter_code
_entity_poly.pdbx_strand_id
1 'polypeptide(L)'
;MADIEKLVQDRTRIVFIMASTFALWQGSDIVTQVAAMDSVLFLYASLAKIFGAIAYALSALLLLLFYKRVNRAKAAMTLKDDWNRLSKGLAVQYGFFFMIAATVIMYAVAMFWDLPVMAVLQGLILVGVTATLLAFGILQGSSDGVK
;
A
#
# COMPACT_ATOMS: atom_id res chain seq x y z
N MET A 1 -11.25 7.03 -26.14
CA MET A 1 -10.32 5.97 -25.68
C MET A 1 -9.13 6.56 -24.92
N ALA A 2 -8.42 7.57 -25.46
CA ALA A 2 -7.29 8.22 -24.77
C ALA A 2 -7.59 8.80 -23.36
N ASP A 3 -8.82 9.27 -23.11
CA ASP A 3 -9.19 9.79 -21.78
C ASP A 3 -9.39 8.69 -20.73
N ILE A 4 -9.77 7.48 -21.15
CA ILE A 4 -9.99 6.34 -20.25
C ILE A 4 -8.63 5.74 -19.84
N GLU A 5 -7.72 5.59 -20.80
CA GLU A 5 -6.34 5.13 -20.55
C GLU A 5 -5.61 6.06 -19.56
N LYS A 6 -5.76 7.38 -19.73
CA LYS A 6 -5.24 8.36 -18.74
C LYS A 6 -5.83 8.16 -17.35
N LEU A 7 -7.14 7.90 -17.24
CA LEU A 7 -7.78 7.64 -15.94
C LEU A 7 -7.27 6.35 -15.29
N VAL A 8 -6.98 5.31 -16.08
CA VAL A 8 -6.39 4.05 -15.57
C VAL A 8 -4.96 4.30 -15.08
N GLN A 9 -4.13 5.00 -15.85
CA GLN A 9 -2.76 5.35 -15.46
C GLN A 9 -2.73 6.23 -14.20
N ASP A 10 -3.61 7.23 -14.12
CA ASP A 10 -3.75 8.10 -12.95
C ASP A 10 -4.14 7.29 -11.70
N ARG A 11 -5.09 6.34 -11.82
CA ARG A 11 -5.46 5.44 -10.72
C ARG A 11 -4.26 4.62 -10.25
N THR A 12 -3.55 3.99 -11.17
CA THR A 12 -2.39 3.15 -10.87
C THR A 12 -1.30 3.95 -10.15
N ARG A 13 -1.00 5.16 -10.64
CA ARG A 13 -0.04 6.07 -9.98
C ARG A 13 -0.48 6.44 -8.56
N ILE A 14 -1.76 6.81 -8.36
CA ILE A 14 -2.28 7.14 -7.03
C ILE A 14 -2.16 5.94 -6.08
N VAL A 15 -2.49 4.74 -6.55
CA VAL A 15 -2.37 3.51 -5.75
C VAL A 15 -0.92 3.24 -5.35
N PHE A 16 0.05 3.39 -6.28
CA PHE A 16 1.47 3.22 -5.96
C PHE A 16 1.96 4.26 -4.95
N ILE A 17 1.55 5.52 -5.11
CA ILE A 17 1.89 6.58 -4.16
C ILE A 17 1.31 6.23 -2.78
N MET A 18 0.04 5.83 -2.71
CA MET A 18 -0.60 5.41 -1.45
C MET A 18 0.11 4.22 -0.79
N ALA A 19 0.49 3.20 -1.56
CA ALA A 19 1.22 2.06 -1.05
C ALA A 19 2.57 2.48 -0.45
N SER A 20 3.29 3.37 -1.16
CA SER A 20 4.62 3.85 -0.76
C SER A 20 4.56 4.73 0.48
N THR A 21 3.61 5.66 0.54
CA THR A 21 3.44 6.57 1.69
C THR A 21 2.90 5.83 2.91
N PHE A 22 2.01 4.85 2.72
CA PHE A 22 1.56 3.96 3.78
C PHE A 22 2.72 3.14 4.35
N ALA A 23 3.55 2.57 3.47
CA ALA A 23 4.71 1.79 3.87
C ALA A 23 5.73 2.63 4.63
N LEU A 24 6.00 3.85 4.17
CA LEU A 24 6.84 4.80 4.88
C LEU A 24 6.29 5.13 6.26
N TRP A 25 4.98 5.40 6.37
CA TRP A 25 4.35 5.76 7.63
C TRP A 25 4.37 4.60 8.65
N GLN A 26 3.80 3.45 8.29
CA GLN A 26 3.68 2.30 9.17
C GLN A 26 5.05 1.65 9.43
N GLY A 27 5.91 1.58 8.42
CA GLY A 27 7.27 1.07 8.58
C GLY A 27 8.08 1.91 9.56
N SER A 28 7.98 3.23 9.48
CA SER A 28 8.65 4.12 10.43
C SER A 28 8.07 4.00 11.85
N ASP A 29 6.76 3.82 11.98
CA ASP A 29 6.11 3.61 13.28
C ASP A 29 6.59 2.31 13.97
N ILE A 30 6.74 1.23 13.20
CA ILE A 30 7.31 -0.03 13.69
C ILE A 30 8.75 0.18 14.16
N VAL A 31 9.57 0.89 13.38
CA VAL A 31 10.96 1.19 13.75
C VAL A 31 11.02 1.97 15.07
N THR A 32 10.13 2.95 15.29
CA THR A 32 10.10 3.70 16.55
C THR A 32 9.74 2.87 17.77
N GLN A 33 9.08 1.72 17.60
CA GLN A 33 8.73 0.82 18.71
C GLN A 33 9.87 -0.11 19.12
N VAL A 34 10.82 -0.37 18.22
CA VAL A 34 11.95 -1.27 18.48
C VAL A 34 13.27 -0.52 18.70
N ALA A 35 13.37 0.72 18.23
CA ALA A 35 14.55 1.55 18.41
C ALA A 35 14.61 2.16 19.83
N ALA A 36 15.82 2.26 20.39
CA ALA A 36 16.04 2.97 21.65
C ALA A 36 15.76 4.47 21.48
N MET A 37 15.09 5.09 22.44
CA MET A 37 14.57 6.47 22.33
C MET A 37 15.67 7.53 22.18
N ASP A 38 16.87 7.25 22.68
CA ASP A 38 18.06 8.09 22.60
C ASP A 38 18.84 7.91 21.28
N SER A 39 18.45 6.93 20.45
CA SER A 39 19.15 6.64 19.21
C SER A 39 18.81 7.64 18.09
N VAL A 40 19.81 7.92 17.25
CA VAL A 40 19.64 8.69 16.01
C VAL A 40 18.61 8.02 15.07
N LEU A 41 18.53 6.68 15.11
CA LEU A 41 17.53 5.91 14.36
C LEU A 41 16.10 6.26 14.79
N PHE A 42 15.84 6.37 16.09
CA PHE A 42 14.53 6.76 16.62
C PHE A 42 14.12 8.16 16.15
N LEU A 43 15.06 9.11 16.12
CA LEU A 43 14.81 10.46 15.62
C LEU A 43 14.40 10.45 14.14
N TYR A 44 15.19 9.81 13.28
CA TYR A 44 14.88 9.73 11.84
C TYR A 44 13.58 8.99 11.57
N ALA A 45 13.33 7.88 12.27
CA ALA A 45 12.07 7.14 12.16
C ALA A 45 10.87 7.97 12.62
N SER A 46 11.01 8.75 13.70
CA SER A 46 9.95 9.64 14.18
C SER A 46 9.61 10.72 13.15
N LEU A 47 10.61 11.34 12.54
CA LEU A 47 10.40 12.31 11.46
C LEU A 47 9.75 11.65 10.24
N ALA A 48 10.27 10.51 9.79
CA ALA A 48 9.73 9.77 8.67
C ALA A 48 8.29 9.30 8.90
N LYS A 49 7.93 8.94 10.14
CA LYS A 49 6.55 8.62 10.54
C LYS A 49 5.63 9.82 10.35
N ILE A 50 6.02 11.02 10.79
CA ILE A 50 5.21 12.24 10.64
C ILE A 50 5.04 12.59 9.16
N PHE A 51 6.13 12.66 8.41
CA PHE A 51 6.08 12.96 6.97
C PHE A 51 5.30 11.90 6.19
N GLY A 52 5.49 10.62 6.52
CA GLY A 52 4.76 9.50 5.95
C GLY A 52 3.26 9.61 6.21
N ALA A 53 2.85 9.93 7.44
CA ALA A 53 1.44 10.11 7.79
C ALA A 53 0.79 11.24 6.97
N ILE A 54 1.47 12.39 6.85
CA ILE A 54 0.99 13.54 6.06
C ILE A 54 0.91 13.17 4.59
N ALA A 55 1.97 12.54 4.04
CA ALA A 55 2.00 12.11 2.65
C ALA A 55 0.91 11.07 2.34
N TYR A 56 0.63 10.16 3.27
CA TYR A 56 -0.45 9.19 3.15
C TYR A 56 -1.82 9.87 3.14
N ALA A 57 -2.06 10.80 4.07
CA ALA A 57 -3.29 11.59 4.10
C ALA A 57 -3.51 12.37 2.78
N LEU A 58 -2.47 13.00 2.25
CA LEU A 58 -2.53 13.69 0.95
C LEU A 58 -2.81 12.73 -0.20
N SER A 59 -2.20 11.54 -0.21
CA SER A 59 -2.45 10.54 -1.24
C SER A 59 -3.88 9.96 -1.19
N ALA A 60 -4.45 9.81 0.00
CA ALA A 60 -5.86 9.44 0.18
C ALA A 60 -6.79 10.55 -0.34
N LEU A 61 -6.46 11.83 -0.12
CA LEU A 61 -7.19 12.95 -0.69
C LEU A 61 -7.14 12.94 -2.23
N LEU A 62 -5.98 12.67 -2.84
CA LEU A 62 -5.86 12.52 -4.29
C LEU A 62 -6.77 11.40 -4.83
N LEU A 63 -6.84 10.27 -4.12
CA LEU A 63 -7.74 9.18 -4.48
C LEU A 63 -9.23 9.61 -4.43
N LEU A 64 -9.63 10.36 -3.40
CA LEU A 64 -11.00 10.89 -3.30
C LEU A 64 -11.32 11.87 -4.43
N LEU A 65 -10.39 12.76 -4.77
CA LEU A 65 -10.54 13.69 -5.89
C LEU A 65 -10.65 12.94 -7.23
N PHE A 66 -9.84 11.89 -7.40
CA PHE A 66 -9.92 11.00 -8.56
C PHE A 66 -11.29 10.35 -8.67
N TYR A 67 -11.83 9.76 -7.59
CA TYR A 67 -13.17 9.15 -7.62
C TYR A 67 -14.26 10.17 -7.95
N LYS A 68 -14.19 11.40 -7.42
CA LYS A 68 -15.11 12.48 -7.78
C LYS A 68 -15.05 12.79 -9.28
N ARG A 69 -13.84 12.84 -9.87
CA ARG A 69 -13.64 13.08 -11.30
C ARG A 69 -14.21 11.95 -12.16
N VAL A 70 -13.95 10.70 -11.80
CA VAL A 70 -14.46 9.51 -12.51
C VAL A 70 -15.99 9.46 -12.50
N ASN A 71 -16.61 9.74 -11.34
CA ASN A 71 -18.07 9.76 -11.22
C ASN A 71 -18.71 10.86 -12.09
N ARG A 72 -18.12 12.06 -12.11
CA ARG A 72 -18.59 13.17 -12.97
C ARG A 72 -18.50 12.84 -14.46
N ALA A 73 -17.48 12.10 -14.87
CA ALA A 73 -17.27 11.73 -16.27
C ALA A 73 -18.19 10.61 -16.79
N LYS A 74 -19.08 10.04 -15.97
CA LYS A 74 -19.89 8.82 -16.27
C LYS A 74 -19.06 7.61 -16.76
N ALA A 75 -17.73 7.67 -16.66
CA ALA A 75 -16.79 6.60 -17.01
C ALA A 75 -16.77 5.46 -15.97
N ALA A 76 -17.56 5.58 -14.91
CA ALA A 76 -17.66 4.59 -13.84
C ALA A 76 -18.10 3.21 -14.33
N MET A 77 -18.92 3.13 -15.39
CA MET A 77 -19.32 1.85 -15.99
C MET A 77 -18.17 1.20 -16.79
N THR A 78 -17.38 1.99 -17.51
CA THR A 78 -16.23 1.47 -18.30
C THR A 78 -15.05 1.09 -17.41
N LEU A 79 -14.89 1.72 -16.24
CA LEU A 79 -13.88 1.36 -15.23
C LEU A 79 -14.28 0.18 -14.33
N LYS A 80 -15.55 -0.27 -14.40
CA LYS A 80 -16.10 -1.45 -13.71
C LYS A 80 -16.03 -2.71 -14.58
N ASP A 81 -15.00 -2.79 -15.40
CA ASP A 81 -14.76 -3.95 -16.25
C ASP A 81 -14.47 -5.22 -15.42
N ASP A 82 -14.81 -6.39 -15.96
CA ASP A 82 -14.59 -7.68 -15.30
C ASP A 82 -13.10 -7.90 -14.96
N TRP A 83 -12.20 -7.36 -15.79
CA TRP A 83 -10.76 -7.35 -15.53
C TRP A 83 -10.37 -6.62 -14.25
N ASN A 84 -11.03 -5.49 -13.95
CA ASN A 84 -10.77 -4.74 -12.72
C ASN A 84 -11.24 -5.53 -11.49
N ARG A 85 -12.38 -6.23 -11.60
CA ARG A 85 -12.86 -7.11 -10.53
C ARG A 85 -11.89 -8.28 -10.30
N LEU A 86 -11.43 -8.92 -11.37
CA LEU A 86 -10.46 -10.01 -11.30
C LEU A 86 -9.13 -9.53 -10.69
N SER A 87 -8.61 -8.39 -11.15
CA SER A 87 -7.36 -7.80 -10.65
C SER A 87 -7.42 -7.50 -9.16
N LYS A 88 -8.56 -7.00 -8.65
CA LYS A 88 -8.77 -6.80 -7.21
C LYS A 88 -8.74 -8.12 -6.44
N GLY A 89 -9.43 -9.15 -6.96
CA GLY A 89 -9.45 -10.47 -6.35
C GLY A 89 -8.05 -11.07 -6.25
N LEU A 90 -7.29 -11.06 -7.36
CA LEU A 90 -5.91 -11.52 -7.40
C LEU A 90 -4.99 -10.72 -6.47
N ALA A 91 -5.13 -9.38 -6.46
CA ALA A 91 -4.34 -8.53 -5.57
C ALA A 91 -4.55 -8.87 -4.08
N VAL A 92 -5.80 -9.11 -3.66
CA VAL A 92 -6.11 -9.54 -2.30
C VAL A 92 -5.52 -10.92 -1.99
N GLN A 93 -5.58 -11.86 -2.94
CA GLN A 93 -4.94 -13.17 -2.79
C GLN A 93 -3.42 -13.05 -2.62
N TYR A 94 -2.76 -12.25 -3.44
CA TYR A 94 -1.32 -12.00 -3.30
C TYR A 94 -1.00 -11.39 -1.93
N GLY A 95 -1.73 -10.35 -1.52
CA GLY A 95 -1.56 -9.73 -0.20
C GLY A 95 -1.72 -10.72 0.95
N PHE A 96 -2.70 -11.62 0.86
CA PHE A 96 -2.91 -12.69 1.84
C PHE A 96 -1.72 -13.66 1.90
N PHE A 97 -1.21 -14.14 0.76
CA PHE A 97 -0.04 -15.03 0.73
C PHE A 97 1.23 -14.35 1.26
N PHE A 98 1.45 -13.07 0.92
CA PHE A 98 2.57 -12.30 1.48
C PHE A 98 2.43 -12.12 2.99
N MET A 99 1.22 -11.91 3.50
CA MET A 99 0.97 -11.81 4.94
C MET A 99 1.21 -13.15 5.67
N ILE A 100 0.84 -14.28 5.07
CA ILE A 100 1.19 -15.61 5.60
C ILE A 100 2.71 -15.78 5.65
N ALA A 101 3.41 -15.49 4.55
CA ALA A 101 4.86 -15.58 4.50
C ALA A 101 5.52 -14.68 5.57
N ALA A 102 5.03 -13.45 5.73
CA ALA A 102 5.47 -12.55 6.78
C ALA A 102 5.21 -13.10 8.18
N THR A 103 4.06 -13.76 8.41
CA THR A 103 3.76 -14.43 9.69
C THR A 103 4.79 -15.51 10.00
N VAL A 104 5.12 -16.36 9.02
CA VAL A 104 6.13 -17.41 9.17
C VAL A 104 7.50 -16.81 9.49
N ILE A 105 7.90 -15.75 8.78
CA ILE A 105 9.18 -15.06 9.01
C ILE A 105 9.20 -14.43 10.41
N MET A 106 8.15 -13.71 10.80
CA MET A 106 8.08 -13.07 12.13
C MET A 106 8.10 -14.10 13.26
N TYR A 107 7.42 -15.23 13.08
CA TYR A 107 7.48 -16.33 14.04
C TYR A 107 8.90 -16.91 14.18
N ALA A 108 9.61 -17.09 13.06
CA ALA A 108 11.00 -17.53 13.09
C ALA A 108 11.92 -16.49 13.77
N VAL A 109 11.74 -15.20 13.48
CA VAL A 109 12.52 -14.11 14.11
C VAL A 109 12.25 -14.05 15.62
N ALA A 110 11.01 -14.27 16.05
CA ALA A 110 10.63 -14.29 17.46
C ALA A 110 11.30 -15.42 18.27
N MET A 111 11.88 -16.44 17.62
CA MET A 111 12.70 -17.45 18.30
C MET A 111 14.07 -16.93 18.73
N PHE A 112 14.53 -15.82 18.14
CA PHE A 112 15.86 -15.25 18.39
C PHE A 112 15.81 -13.88 19.06
N TRP A 113 14.73 -13.12 18.88
CA TRP A 113 14.55 -11.78 19.43
C TRP A 113 13.17 -11.58 20.04
N ASP A 114 13.12 -10.96 21.21
CA ASP A 114 11.87 -10.49 21.83
C ASP A 114 11.37 -9.24 21.10
N LEU A 115 10.37 -9.43 20.23
CA LEU A 115 9.73 -8.35 19.51
C LEU A 115 8.45 -7.89 20.23
N PRO A 116 8.19 -6.57 20.31
CA PRO A 116 6.93 -6.06 20.80
C PRO A 116 5.76 -6.61 19.96
N VAL A 117 4.76 -7.20 20.62
CA VAL A 117 3.59 -7.80 19.94
C VAL A 117 2.90 -6.81 18.99
N MET A 118 2.82 -5.53 19.40
CA MET A 118 2.25 -4.47 18.56
C MET A 118 3.04 -4.22 17.28
N ALA A 119 4.37 -4.23 17.35
CA ALA A 119 5.24 -4.06 16.20
C ALA A 119 5.09 -5.23 15.21
N VAL A 120 4.95 -6.46 15.72
CA VAL A 120 4.71 -7.66 14.90
C VAL A 120 3.36 -7.55 14.17
N LEU A 121 2.27 -7.27 14.90
CA LEU A 121 0.94 -7.15 14.31
C LEU A 121 0.87 -6.04 13.25
N GLN A 122 1.42 -4.87 13.55
CA GLN A 122 1.52 -3.78 12.58
C GLN A 122 2.36 -4.17 11.35
N GLY A 123 3.46 -4.91 11.54
CA GLY A 123 4.28 -5.42 10.44
C GLY A 123 3.51 -6.34 9.50
N LEU A 124 2.68 -7.23 10.05
CA LEU A 124 1.82 -8.11 9.25
C LEU A 124 0.79 -7.32 8.45
N ILE A 125 0.15 -6.33 9.07
CA ILE A 125 -0.81 -5.44 8.40
C ILE A 125 -0.11 -4.64 7.31
N LEU A 126 1.06 -4.09 7.60
CA LEU A 126 1.88 -3.33 6.65
C LEU A 126 2.16 -4.16 5.41
N VAL A 127 2.65 -5.40 5.57
CA VAL A 127 2.91 -6.30 4.46
C VAL A 127 1.64 -6.61 3.68
N GLY A 128 0.56 -7.01 4.37
CA GLY A 128 -0.70 -7.39 3.71
C GLY A 128 -1.28 -6.25 2.87
N VAL A 129 -1.36 -5.04 3.44
CA VAL A 129 -1.91 -3.86 2.74
C VAL A 129 -0.99 -3.43 1.59
N THR A 130 0.32 -3.31 1.84
CA THR A 130 1.27 -2.83 0.83
C THR A 130 1.38 -3.81 -0.33
N ALA A 131 1.50 -5.11 -0.06
CA ALA A 131 1.52 -6.14 -1.10
C ALA A 131 0.23 -6.16 -1.92
N THR A 132 -0.93 -6.00 -1.28
CA THR A 132 -2.22 -5.90 -2.00
C THR A 132 -2.24 -4.70 -2.95
N LEU A 133 -1.87 -3.51 -2.45
CA LEU A 133 -1.89 -2.30 -3.26
C LEU A 133 -0.88 -2.34 -4.41
N LEU A 134 0.33 -2.84 -4.16
CA LEU A 134 1.35 -3.01 -5.20
C LEU A 134 0.92 -4.04 -6.24
N ALA A 135 0.42 -5.21 -5.82
CA ALA A 135 -0.08 -6.23 -6.73
C ALA A 135 -1.20 -5.67 -7.61
N PHE A 136 -2.14 -4.92 -7.03
CA PHE A 136 -3.20 -4.28 -7.79
C PHE A 136 -2.67 -3.27 -8.82
N GLY A 137 -1.68 -2.45 -8.44
CA GLY A 137 -1.03 -1.50 -9.35
C GLY A 137 -0.30 -2.19 -10.50
N ILE A 138 0.43 -3.28 -10.22
CA ILE A 138 1.16 -4.07 -11.22
C ILE A 138 0.19 -4.77 -12.19
N LEU A 139 -0.84 -5.44 -11.68
CA LEU A 139 -1.82 -6.15 -12.50
C LEU A 139 -2.57 -5.21 -13.46
N GLN A 140 -2.83 -3.97 -13.02
CA GLN A 140 -3.39 -2.96 -13.90
C GLN A 140 -2.39 -2.44 -14.92
N GLY A 141 -1.14 -2.17 -14.53
CA GLY A 141 -0.11 -1.71 -15.47
C GLY A 141 0.23 -2.76 -16.54
N SER A 142 0.15 -4.05 -16.20
CA SER A 142 0.38 -5.15 -17.14
C SER A 142 -0.73 -5.28 -18.19
N SER A 143 -1.96 -4.84 -17.90
CA SER A 143 -3.07 -4.86 -18.85
C SER A 143 -2.86 -3.90 -20.03
N ASP A 144 -2.15 -2.79 -19.79
CA ASP A 144 -1.86 -1.79 -20.82
C ASP A 144 -0.67 -2.21 -21.73
N GLY A 145 0.07 -3.26 -21.32
CA GLY A 145 1.22 -3.81 -22.05
C GLY A 145 0.89 -4.92 -23.05
N VAL A 146 -0.37 -5.35 -23.14
CA VAL A 146 -0.84 -6.24 -24.21
C VAL A 146 -1.21 -5.36 -25.41
N LYS A 147 -0.18 -4.95 -26.16
CA LYS A 147 -0.31 -4.48 -27.54
C LYS A 147 0.34 -5.50 -28.47
#